data_AF-A0A8K0HN16-F1
#
_entry.id   AF-A0A8K0HN16-F1
#
_cell.length_a   1.000
_cell.length_b   1.000
_cell.length_c   1.000
_cell.angle_alpha   90.00
_cell.angle_beta   90.00
_cell.angle_gamma   90.00
#
_symmetry.space_group_name_H-M   'P 1'
#
loop_
_entity.id
_entity.type
_entity.pdbx_description
1 polymer ?
#
loop_
_entity_poly.entity_id
_entity_poly.type
_entity_poly.pdbx_seq_one_letter_code
_entity_poly.pdbx_strand_id
1 'polypeptide(L)'
;MQICMAHHCLIFQLLHAETIPESLVYFLANPEFTFVGMGVKDDADKLLDDYQLRVGRTLGLGQTAAEKFQVPDFERRELKRLAMRLIGKVMEKPKHITLSKWDTKKLSYNMRVSMLMFHLSWVCC
;
A
#
# COMPACT_ATOMS: atom_id res chain seq x y z
N MET A 1 -5.89 -1.55 5.86
CA MET A 1 -5.39 -1.92 4.52
C MET A 1 -5.94 -0.96 3.47
N GLN A 2 -5.18 -0.71 2.40
CA GLN A 2 -5.63 0.11 1.26
C GLN A 2 -5.32 -0.58 -0.06
N ILE A 3 -6.24 -0.48 -1.02
CA ILE A 3 -6.09 -1.05 -2.36
C ILE A 3 -6.46 0.04 -3.35
N CYS A 4 -5.64 0.29 -4.36
CA CYS A 4 -5.89 1.32 -5.36
C CYS A 4 -5.77 0.74 -6.78
N MET A 5 -6.78 0.99 -7.60
CA MET A 5 -6.77 0.63 -9.01
C MET A 5 -7.16 1.87 -9.81
N ALA A 6 -6.24 2.34 -10.65
CA ALA A 6 -6.40 3.58 -11.42
C ALA A 6 -6.82 4.77 -10.54
N HIS A 7 -8.08 5.20 -10.64
CA HIS A 7 -8.64 6.35 -9.92
C HIS A 7 -9.53 5.98 -8.73
N HIS A 8 -9.62 4.68 -8.42
CA HIS A 8 -10.44 4.17 -7.33
C HIS A 8 -9.56 3.59 -6.24
N CYS A 9 -9.84 3.96 -4.99
CA CYS A 9 -9.15 3.43 -3.84
C CYS A 9 -10.14 2.97 -2.79
N LEU A 10 -9.91 1.76 -2.28
CA LEU A 10 -10.65 1.15 -1.19
C LEU A 10 -9.80 1.21 0.08
N ILE A 11 -10.39 1.69 1.17
CA ILE A 11 -9.82 1.58 2.51
C ILE A 11 -10.61 0.50 3.25
N PHE A 12 -9.95 -0.61 3.59
CA PHE A 12 -10.55 -1.69 4.36
C PHE A 12 -9.93 -1.73 5.76
N GLN A 13 -10.76 -1.49 6.78
CA GLN A 13 -10.34 -1.41 8.19
C GLN A 13 -10.42 -2.81 8.84
N LEU A 14 -9.39 -3.63 8.62
CA LEU A 14 -9.30 -5.02 9.13
C LEU A 14 -9.58 -5.13 10.63
N LEU A 15 -9.01 -4.22 11.44
CA LEU A 15 -9.19 -4.17 12.90
C LEU A 15 -10.66 -4.07 13.35
N HIS A 16 -11.55 -3.58 12.49
CA HIS A 16 -12.95 -3.32 12.80
C HIS A 16 -13.91 -4.16 11.96
N ALA A 17 -13.38 -5.07 11.13
CA ALA A 17 -14.20 -5.96 10.33
C ALA A 17 -14.74 -7.10 11.20
N GLU A 18 -16.06 -7.24 11.28
CA GLU A 18 -16.68 -8.41 11.92
C GLU A 18 -16.41 -9.68 11.12
N THR A 19 -16.43 -9.56 9.79
CA THR A 19 -16.10 -10.62 8.84
C THR A 19 -15.32 -10.04 7.67
N ILE A 20 -14.44 -10.86 7.08
CA ILE A 20 -13.73 -10.50 5.86
C ILE A 20 -14.52 -11.09 4.67
N PRO A 21 -14.99 -10.27 3.71
CA PRO A 21 -15.74 -10.76 2.57
C PRO A 21 -14.93 -11.74 1.73
N GLU A 22 -15.54 -12.86 1.30
CA GLU A 22 -14.89 -13.84 0.41
C GLU A 22 -14.38 -13.19 -0.88
N SER A 23 -15.10 -12.20 -1.42
CA SER A 23 -14.67 -11.45 -2.60
C SER A 23 -13.31 -10.77 -2.40
N LEU A 24 -13.02 -10.27 -1.19
CA LEU A 24 -11.73 -9.67 -0.87
C LEU A 24 -10.63 -10.75 -0.77
N VAL A 25 -10.95 -11.91 -0.18
CA VAL A 25 -10.03 -13.05 -0.09
C VAL A 25 -9.64 -13.53 -1.48
N TYR A 26 -10.63 -13.79 -2.35
CA TYR A 26 -10.39 -14.20 -3.73
C TYR A 26 -9.64 -13.14 -4.52
N PHE A 27 -9.98 -11.86 -4.34
CA PHE A 27 -9.29 -10.77 -5.01
C PHE A 27 -7.80 -10.71 -4.64
N LEU A 28 -7.46 -10.80 -3.34
CA LEU A 28 -6.08 -10.76 -2.88
C LEU A 28 -5.28 -11.99 -3.33
N ALA A 29 -5.91 -13.17 -3.33
CA ALA A 29 -5.25 -14.41 -3.70
C ALA A 29 -5.15 -14.64 -5.21
N ASN A 30 -5.84 -13.83 -6.03
CA ASN A 30 -5.90 -14.02 -7.48
C ASN A 30 -4.50 -13.84 -8.10
N PRO A 31 -3.93 -14.87 -8.75
CA PRO A 31 -2.62 -14.76 -9.37
C PRO A 31 -2.61 -13.80 -10.56
N GLU A 32 -3.74 -13.53 -11.22
CA GLU A 32 -3.79 -12.60 -12.34
C GLU A 32 -3.52 -11.15 -11.93
N PHE A 33 -3.60 -10.84 -10.64
CA PHE A 33 -3.31 -9.52 -10.11
C PHE A 33 -1.90 -9.45 -9.51
N THR A 34 -1.17 -8.42 -9.92
CA THR A 34 0.11 -8.08 -9.29
C THR A 34 -0.06 -6.88 -8.38
N PHE A 35 0.28 -7.06 -7.12
CA PHE A 35 0.20 -6.02 -6.11
C PHE A 35 1.52 -5.27 -5.95
N VAL A 36 1.54 -3.99 -6.32
CA VAL A 36 2.77 -3.18 -6.32
C VAL A 36 2.80 -2.22 -5.14
N GLY A 37 3.92 -2.13 -4.43
CA GLY A 37 4.08 -1.16 -3.32
C GLY A 37 5.49 -1.11 -2.73
N MET A 38 5.72 -0.18 -1.80
CA MET A 38 6.94 -0.16 -0.99
C MET A 38 6.76 -1.06 0.23
N GLY A 39 7.65 -2.03 0.45
CA GLY A 39 7.49 -3.00 1.55
C GLY A 39 6.30 -3.95 1.36
N VAL A 40 5.76 -4.04 0.15
CA VAL A 40 4.53 -4.79 -0.17
C VAL A 40 4.61 -6.27 0.20
N LYS A 41 5.81 -6.87 0.13
CA LYS A 41 6.02 -8.26 0.53
C LYS A 41 5.85 -8.43 2.04
N ASP A 42 6.52 -7.60 2.83
CA ASP A 42 6.41 -7.62 4.30
C ASP A 42 4.97 -7.40 4.76
N ASP A 43 4.22 -6.54 4.06
CA ASP A 43 2.83 -6.31 4.39
C ASP A 43 1.91 -7.46 3.93
N ALA A 44 2.24 -8.16 2.84
CA ALA A 44 1.55 -9.39 2.45
C ALA A 44 1.80 -10.52 3.45
N ASP A 45 3.03 -10.65 3.95
CA ASP A 45 3.39 -11.65 4.97
C ASP A 45 2.62 -11.38 6.27
N LYS A 46 2.53 -10.12 6.72
CA LYS A 46 1.67 -9.75 7.87
C LYS A 46 0.20 -10.04 7.66
N LEU A 47 -0.33 -9.81 6.45
CA LEU A 47 -1.73 -10.13 6.14
C LEU A 47 -2.00 -11.63 6.25
N LEU A 48 -1.04 -12.45 5.83
CA LEU A 48 -1.12 -13.90 5.98
C LEU A 48 -1.05 -14.30 7.46
N ASP A 49 -0.07 -13.79 8.19
CA ASP A 49 0.17 -14.17 9.59
C ASP A 49 -0.98 -13.73 10.51
N ASP A 50 -1.39 -12.47 10.42
CA ASP A 50 -2.35 -11.86 11.35
C ASP A 50 -3.82 -12.14 10.97
N TYR A 51 -4.11 -12.30 9.67
CA TYR A 51 -5.49 -12.36 9.16
C TYR A 51 -5.77 -13.56 8.25
N GLN A 52 -4.79 -14.44 8.00
CA GLN A 52 -4.90 -15.57 7.07
C GLN A 52 -5.27 -15.13 5.64
N LEU A 53 -4.91 -13.89 5.27
CA LEU A 53 -5.15 -13.31 3.96
C LEU A 53 -3.93 -13.49 3.08
N ARG A 54 -3.97 -14.49 2.22
CA ARG A 54 -2.93 -14.69 1.21
C ARG A 54 -3.02 -13.63 0.12
N VAL A 55 -1.89 -12.99 -0.16
CA VAL A 55 -1.70 -12.18 -1.36
C VAL A 55 -1.01 -13.02 -2.44
N GLY A 56 -1.56 -13.02 -3.66
CA GLY A 56 -1.10 -13.85 -4.77
C GLY A 56 0.29 -13.48 -5.28
N ARG A 57 0.41 -12.35 -5.99
CA ARG A 57 1.69 -11.84 -6.52
C ARG A 57 1.98 -10.45 -5.97
N THR A 58 3.19 -10.22 -5.50
CA THR A 58 3.66 -8.92 -5.02
C THR A 58 4.87 -8.44 -5.80
N LEU A 59 4.97 -7.14 -6.07
CA LEU A 59 6.10 -6.52 -6.75
C LEU A 59 6.60 -5.28 -6.00
N GLY A 60 7.85 -5.32 -5.53
CA GLY A 60 8.44 -4.23 -4.77
C GLY A 60 8.80 -3.03 -5.65
N LEU A 61 8.13 -1.89 -5.44
CA LEU A 61 8.31 -0.70 -6.28
C LEU A 61 9.77 -0.19 -6.26
N GLY A 62 10.42 -0.19 -5.10
CA GLY A 62 11.81 0.25 -4.95
C GLY A 62 12.79 -0.64 -5.73
N GLN A 63 12.61 -1.96 -5.65
CA GLN A 63 13.39 -2.93 -6.40
C GLN A 63 13.20 -2.75 -7.91
N THR A 64 11.95 -2.69 -8.36
CA THR A 64 11.63 -2.49 -9.79
C THR A 64 12.21 -1.17 -10.32
N ALA A 65 12.18 -0.11 -9.52
CA ALA A 65 12.80 1.16 -9.88
C ALA A 65 14.33 1.05 -9.95
N ALA A 66 14.98 0.37 -8.99
CA ALA A 66 16.42 0.17 -8.98
C ALA A 66 16.90 -0.58 -10.24
N GLU A 67 16.20 -1.66 -10.61
CA GLU A 67 16.49 -2.46 -11.79
C GLU A 67 16.24 -1.67 -13.08
N LYS A 68 15.09 -1.01 -13.21
CA LYS A 68 14.71 -0.30 -14.44
C LYS A 68 15.60 0.92 -14.73
N PHE A 69 16.00 1.65 -13.69
CA PHE A 69 16.81 2.86 -13.83
C PHE A 69 18.31 2.63 -13.59
N GLN A 70 18.71 1.41 -13.25
CA GLN A 70 20.10 1.06 -12.91
C GLN A 70 20.66 1.92 -11.76
N VAL A 71 19.82 2.20 -10.75
CA VAL A 71 20.18 2.96 -9.55
C VAL A 71 19.89 2.10 -8.31
N PRO A 72 20.87 1.31 -7.82
CA PRO A 72 20.68 0.39 -6.71
C PRO A 72 20.11 1.05 -5.43
N ASP A 73 20.45 2.32 -5.22
CA ASP A 73 19.99 3.08 -4.05
C ASP A 73 18.46 3.32 -4.05
N PHE A 74 17.74 3.08 -5.15
CA PHE A 74 16.27 3.21 -5.18
C PHE A 74 15.55 2.15 -4.35
N GLU A 75 16.13 0.97 -4.17
CA GLU A 75 15.54 -0.11 -3.39
C GLU A 75 15.30 0.31 -1.93
N ARG A 76 16.25 1.07 -1.35
CA ARG A 76 16.23 1.50 0.06
C ARG A 76 15.58 2.87 0.27
N ARG A 77 15.08 3.52 -0.79
CA ARG A 77 14.48 4.85 -0.71
C ARG A 77 13.01 4.78 -0.36
N GLU A 78 12.58 5.70 0.50
CA GLU A 78 11.15 5.92 0.74
C GLU A 78 10.40 6.31 -0.55
N LEU A 79 9.12 5.94 -0.62
CA LEU A 79 8.22 6.30 -1.72
C LEU A 79 8.28 7.79 -2.06
N LYS A 80 8.37 8.68 -1.05
CA LYS A 80 8.47 10.13 -1.22
C LYS A 80 9.68 10.54 -2.05
N ARG A 81 10.83 9.91 -1.82
CA ARG A 81 12.06 10.19 -2.54
C ARG A 81 11.98 9.67 -3.97
N LEU A 82 11.39 8.49 -4.17
CA LEU A 82 11.17 7.92 -5.50
C LEU A 82 10.20 8.79 -6.33
N ALA A 83 9.07 9.21 -5.76
CA ALA A 83 8.12 10.09 -6.43
C ALA A 83 8.75 11.42 -6.86
N MET A 84 9.56 12.03 -6.00
CA MET A 84 10.29 13.25 -6.36
C MET A 84 11.32 12.98 -7.48
N ARG A 85 12.13 11.93 -7.37
CA ARG A 85 13.21 11.64 -8.32
C ARG A 85 12.73 11.20 -9.70
N LEU A 86 11.65 10.42 -9.76
CA LEU A 86 11.18 9.79 -11.00
C LEU A 86 10.13 10.60 -11.73
N ILE A 87 9.23 11.28 -11.00
CA ILE A 87 8.09 11.99 -11.59
C ILE A 87 7.95 13.45 -11.11
N GLY A 88 8.92 13.97 -10.35
CA GLY A 88 8.93 15.37 -9.90
C GLY A 88 7.77 15.74 -8.98
N LYS A 89 7.13 14.76 -8.32
CA LYS A 89 5.98 15.01 -7.44
C LYS A 89 6.41 15.02 -5.98
N VAL A 90 6.04 16.09 -5.28
CA VAL A 90 6.16 16.19 -3.82
C VAL A 90 5.02 15.39 -3.20
N MET A 91 5.37 14.42 -2.34
CA MET A 91 4.40 13.79 -1.45
C MET A 91 4.57 14.36 -0.05
N GLU A 92 3.57 15.12 0.39
CA GLU A 92 3.49 15.62 1.75
C GLU A 92 2.94 14.54 2.67
N LYS A 93 3.60 14.31 3.81
CA LYS A 93 3.10 13.43 4.87
C LYS A 93 2.89 14.31 6.10
N PRO A 94 1.69 14.89 6.29
CA PRO A 94 1.45 15.79 7.41
C PRO A 94 1.71 15.02 8.72
N LYS A 95 2.65 15.50 9.55
CA LYS A 95 3.07 14.77 10.77
C LYS A 95 1.90 14.44 11.70
N HIS A 96 0.96 15.38 11.84
CA HIS A 96 -0.23 15.19 12.67
C HIS A 96 -1.15 14.07 12.17
N ILE A 97 -1.12 13.74 10.87
CA ILE A 97 -1.85 12.61 10.29
C ILE A 97 -1.03 11.32 10.41
N THR A 98 0.28 11.35 10.15
CA THR A 98 1.16 10.18 10.33
C THR A 98 1.08 9.64 11.76
N LEU A 99 1.01 10.53 12.75
CA LEU A 99 0.98 10.21 14.17
C LEU A 99 -0.46 10.15 14.73
N SER A 100 -1.48 10.24 13.87
CA SER A 100 -2.87 10.14 14.31
C SER A 100 -3.24 8.70 14.68
N LYS A 101 -4.36 8.55 15.42
CA LYS A 101 -4.90 7.25 15.82
C LYS A 101 -5.60 6.57 14.65
N TRP A 102 -4.87 5.74 13.90
CA TRP A 102 -5.38 5.01 12.74
C TRP A 102 -6.21 3.76 13.09
N ASP A 103 -6.21 3.38 14.36
CA ASP A 103 -7.01 2.32 14.97
C ASP A 103 -8.41 2.79 15.38
N THR A 104 -8.82 4.00 14.97
CA THR A 104 -10.16 4.52 15.23
C THR A 104 -11.18 4.03 14.20
N LYS A 105 -12.39 3.68 14.66
CA LYS A 105 -13.48 3.20 13.80
C LYS A 105 -13.87 4.17 12.68
N LYS A 106 -13.75 5.49 12.95
CA LYS A 106 -14.14 6.55 12.00
C LYS A 106 -12.93 7.42 11.65
N LEU A 107 -12.29 7.10 10.53
CA LEU A 107 -11.24 7.95 9.96
C LEU A 107 -11.78 9.35 9.63
N SER A 108 -10.99 10.39 9.92
CA SER A 108 -11.28 11.75 9.49
C SER A 108 -11.12 11.90 7.97
N TYR A 109 -11.65 12.98 7.40
CA TYR A 109 -11.44 13.29 5.98
C TYR A 109 -9.95 13.34 5.64
N ASN A 110 -9.17 14.08 6.44
CA ASN A 110 -7.72 14.22 6.25
C ASN A 110 -6.99 12.88 6.34
N MET A 111 -7.37 12.02 7.29
CA MET A 111 -6.81 10.66 7.37
C MET A 111 -7.11 9.88 6.10
N ARG A 112 -8.35 9.88 5.59
CA ARG A 112 -8.70 9.15 4.36
C ARG A 112 -7.92 9.64 3.15
N VAL A 113 -7.79 10.94 2.94
CA VAL A 113 -7.12 11.50 1.75
C VAL A 113 -5.60 11.41 1.82
N SER A 114 -5.00 11.59 3.01
CA SER A 114 -3.56 11.47 3.18
C SER A 114 -3.08 10.02 3.14
N MET A 115 -3.98 9.04 3.23
CA MET A 115 -3.66 7.62 3.25
C MET A 115 -2.90 7.17 1.99
N LEU A 116 -3.20 7.75 0.81
CA LEU A 116 -2.45 7.53 -0.44
C LEU A 116 -0.96 7.92 -0.35
N MET A 117 -0.63 8.83 0.57
CA MET A 117 0.73 9.31 0.77
C MET A 117 1.51 8.41 1.74
N PHE A 118 0.84 7.46 2.42
CA PHE A 118 1.42 6.53 3.39
C PHE A 118 1.66 5.15 2.80
N HIS A 119 2.86 4.95 2.24
CA HIS A 119 3.53 3.68 1.93
C HIS A 119 2.82 2.55 1.15
N LEU A 120 1.50 2.55 1.01
CA LEU A 120 0.73 1.38 0.59
C LEU A 120 -0.38 1.79 -0.36
N SER A 121 0.01 2.25 -1.55
CA SER A 121 -0.89 2.18 -2.71
C SER A 121 -0.56 0.87 -3.42
N TRP A 122 -1.37 -0.15 -3.14
CA TRP A 122 -1.31 -1.43 -3.85
C TRP A 122 -1.91 -1.19 -5.21
N VAL A 123 -1.07 -0.95 -6.22
CA VAL A 123 -1.55 -0.90 -7.60
C VAL A 123 -1.74 -2.32 -8.05
N CYS A 124 -2.98 -2.67 -8.35
CA CYS A 124 -3.32 -3.91 -9.04
C CYS A 124 -3.14 -3.67 -10.54
N CYS A 125 -2.12 -4.31 -11.12
CA CYS A 125 -1.91 -4.39 -12.56
C CYS A 125 -2.18 -5.82 -13.04
#